data_AF-A0A7L4ZBJ7-F1
#
_entry.id   AF-A0A7L4ZBJ7-F1
#
_cell.length_a   1.000
_cell.length_b   1.000
_cell.length_c   1.000
_cell.angle_alpha   90.00
_cell.angle_beta   90.00
_cell.angle_gamma   90.00
#
_symmetry.space_group_name_H-M   'P 1'
#
loop_
_entity.id
_entity.type
_entity.pdbx_description
1 polymer ?
#
loop_
_entity_poly.entity_id
_entity_poly.type
_entity_poly.pdbx_seq_one_letter_code
_entity_poly.pdbx_strand_id
1 'polypeptide(L)'
;MTPQPITTSTSYTADRAWLASLHGTDSTETIMLDISKLTAGTHTAASTNTSQPYSRVLSGVPVGKMTASGLYGAFDPTATDGRQNLACHVFAEALFAPSATKVPAALLWHGVVVASKVPGGIDPTKATPSVTGPQIRYV
;
A
#
# COMPACT_ATOMS: atom_id res chain seq x y z
N MET A 1 -6.45 -48.57 -12.02
CA MET A 1 -6.22 -47.15 -12.35
C MET A 1 -5.14 -46.65 -11.39
N THR A 2 -3.92 -46.42 -11.87
CA THR A 2 -2.81 -45.97 -11.02
C THR A 2 -2.86 -44.44 -10.94
N PRO A 3 -3.03 -43.83 -9.75
CA PRO A 3 -3.01 -42.38 -9.63
C PRO A 3 -1.63 -41.86 -10.04
N GLN A 4 -1.60 -40.91 -10.99
CA GLN A 4 -0.36 -40.23 -11.36
C GLN A 4 -0.09 -39.09 -10.36
N PRO A 5 1.12 -39.01 -9.78
CA PRO A 5 1.47 -37.88 -8.93
C PRO A 5 1.60 -36.61 -9.77
N ILE A 6 0.92 -35.55 -9.35
CA ILE A 6 1.05 -34.19 -9.90
C ILE A 6 1.73 -33.33 -8.84
N THR A 7 2.71 -32.52 -9.24
CA THR A 7 3.34 -31.51 -8.39
C THR A 7 3.02 -30.14 -8.95
N THR A 8 2.64 -29.22 -8.07
CA THR A 8 2.42 -27.80 -8.40
C THR A 8 3.40 -26.93 -7.63
N SER A 9 3.79 -25.81 -8.25
CA SER A 9 4.51 -24.74 -7.58
C SER A 9 3.91 -23.41 -8.02
N THR A 10 3.91 -22.44 -7.12
CA THR A 10 3.52 -21.06 -7.38
C THR A 10 4.66 -20.14 -6.99
N SER A 11 4.91 -19.13 -7.82
CA SER A 11 5.89 -18.08 -7.55
C SER A 11 5.16 -16.76 -7.35
N TYR A 12 5.63 -16.00 -6.37
CA TYR A 12 5.10 -14.68 -6.03
C TYR A 12 6.23 -13.66 -6.07
N THR A 13 5.88 -12.43 -6.39
CA THR A 13 6.77 -11.26 -6.36
C THR A 13 6.16 -10.25 -5.41
N ALA A 14 6.99 -9.41 -4.79
CA ALA A 14 6.52 -8.31 -3.94
C ALA A 14 5.75 -7.21 -4.70
N ASP A 15 5.68 -7.32 -6.04
CA ASP A 15 4.96 -6.41 -6.95
C ASP A 15 5.30 -4.93 -6.75
N ARG A 16 6.62 -4.65 -6.69
CA ARG A 16 7.16 -3.31 -6.43
C ARG A 16 7.47 -2.51 -7.69
N ALA A 17 6.68 -2.69 -8.76
CA ALA A 17 6.87 -1.95 -10.01
C ALA A 17 6.73 -0.43 -9.85
N TRP A 18 6.07 0.02 -8.77
CA TRP A 18 5.95 1.41 -8.36
C TRP A 18 7.24 1.99 -7.76
N LEU A 19 8.16 1.14 -7.27
CA LEU A 19 9.37 1.58 -6.57
C LEU A 19 10.51 1.82 -7.57
N ALA A 20 10.80 3.08 -7.89
CA ALA A 20 11.83 3.44 -8.87
C ALA A 20 13.25 3.45 -8.28
N SER A 21 13.39 3.51 -6.96
CA SER A 21 14.68 3.60 -6.27
C SER A 21 14.65 2.87 -4.93
N LEU A 22 15.79 2.30 -4.54
CA LEU A 22 15.97 1.66 -3.22
C LEU A 22 16.25 2.66 -2.09
N HIS A 23 16.42 3.95 -2.41
CA HIS A 23 16.68 4.96 -1.39
C HIS A 23 15.51 5.09 -0.41
N GLY A 24 15.81 5.16 0.89
CA GLY A 24 14.80 5.26 1.97
C GLY A 24 14.15 3.94 2.38
N THR A 25 14.42 2.84 1.67
CA THR A 25 13.82 1.52 1.98
C THR A 25 14.35 0.88 3.26
N ASP A 26 15.48 1.38 3.77
CA ASP A 26 16.09 1.02 5.05
C ASP A 26 15.55 1.84 6.23
N SER A 27 14.75 2.87 5.96
CA SER A 27 14.28 3.84 6.95
C SER A 27 12.75 3.96 6.98
N THR A 28 12.00 2.89 6.67
CA THR A 28 10.53 2.93 6.66
C THR A 28 9.92 3.17 8.04
N GLU A 29 8.76 3.83 8.09
CA GLU A 29 8.03 4.06 9.33
C GLU A 29 6.88 3.06 9.51
N THR A 30 6.65 2.59 10.75
CA THR A 30 5.49 1.76 11.05
C THR A 30 4.23 2.62 11.19
N ILE A 31 3.21 2.32 10.38
CA ILE A 31 1.90 2.96 10.43
C ILE A 31 0.80 1.94 10.71
N MET A 32 -0.38 2.45 11.08
CA MET A 32 -1.59 1.65 11.24
C MET A 32 -2.61 2.06 10.19
N LEU A 33 -2.94 1.14 9.28
CA LEU A 33 -3.96 1.34 8.25
C LEU A 33 -5.35 1.10 8.82
N ASP A 34 -6.33 1.85 8.32
CA ASP A 34 -7.76 1.59 8.49
C ASP A 34 -8.30 0.95 7.20
N ILE A 35 -8.64 -0.34 7.27
CA ILE A 35 -9.10 -1.11 6.11
C ILE A 35 -10.42 -0.61 5.57
N SER A 36 -11.26 0.03 6.40
CA SER A 36 -12.53 0.62 5.96
C SER A 36 -12.33 1.85 5.06
N LYS A 37 -11.12 2.42 5.05
CA LYS A 37 -10.72 3.55 4.21
C LYS A 37 -9.92 3.13 2.98
N LEU A 38 -9.92 1.84 2.67
CA LEU A 38 -9.31 1.26 1.48
C LEU A 38 -10.37 0.62 0.58
N THR A 39 -10.38 0.98 -0.69
CA THR A 39 -11.23 0.35 -1.70
C THR A 39 -10.75 -1.05 -2.06
N ALA A 40 -11.62 -2.06 -1.86
CA ALA A 40 -11.35 -3.44 -2.26
C ALA A 40 -11.16 -3.59 -3.78
N GLY A 41 -10.23 -4.45 -4.19
CA GLY A 41 -9.85 -4.64 -5.60
C GLY A 41 -8.97 -3.53 -6.17
N THR A 42 -8.84 -2.39 -5.47
CA THR A 42 -7.96 -1.27 -5.86
C THR A 42 -6.72 -1.20 -4.98
N HIS A 43 -6.93 -1.15 -3.66
CA HIS A 43 -5.86 -1.06 -2.66
C HIS A 43 -5.63 -2.37 -1.92
N THR A 44 -6.62 -3.25 -1.94
CA THR A 44 -6.56 -4.56 -1.29
C THR A 44 -6.95 -5.67 -2.26
N ALA A 45 -6.38 -6.85 -2.05
CA ALA A 45 -6.81 -8.07 -2.72
C ALA A 45 -7.25 -9.09 -1.65
N ALA A 46 -8.49 -9.56 -1.79
CA ALA A 46 -9.02 -10.60 -0.92
C ALA A 46 -8.33 -11.93 -1.22
N SER A 47 -8.06 -12.73 -0.18
CA SER A 47 -7.63 -14.11 -0.43
C SER A 47 -8.78 -14.94 -0.97
N THR A 48 -8.50 -15.69 -2.03
CA THR A 48 -9.36 -16.76 -2.54
C THR A 48 -8.81 -18.15 -2.19
N ASN A 49 -7.65 -18.21 -1.52
CA ASN A 49 -6.96 -19.45 -1.19
C ASN A 49 -7.28 -19.88 0.24
N THR A 50 -7.94 -21.03 0.40
CA THR A 50 -8.27 -21.60 1.72
C THR A 50 -7.04 -22.02 2.53
N SER A 51 -5.89 -22.25 1.89
CA SER A 51 -4.61 -22.55 2.54
C SER A 51 -3.79 -21.31 2.93
N GLN A 52 -4.08 -20.14 2.34
CA GLN A 52 -3.50 -18.84 2.74
C GLN A 52 -4.64 -17.83 2.91
N PRO A 53 -5.40 -17.89 4.00
CA PRO A 53 -6.67 -17.16 4.14
C PRO A 53 -6.52 -15.66 4.42
N TYR A 54 -5.32 -15.10 4.28
CA TYR A 54 -5.05 -13.69 4.54
C TYR A 54 -5.23 -12.85 3.28
N SER A 55 -6.11 -11.86 3.38
CA SER A 55 -6.18 -10.77 2.41
C SER A 55 -4.94 -9.90 2.52
N ARG A 56 -4.69 -9.08 1.49
CA ARG A 56 -3.50 -8.23 1.43
C ARG A 56 -3.84 -6.78 1.10
N VAL A 57 -3.15 -5.85 1.75
CA VAL A 57 -3.01 -4.47 1.26
C VAL A 57 -1.84 -4.45 0.29
N LEU A 58 -2.06 -3.95 -0.92
CA LEU A 58 -1.05 -3.96 -1.99
C LEU A 58 0.15 -3.07 -1.64
N SER A 59 1.34 -3.47 -2.09
CA SER A 59 2.53 -2.61 -2.02
C SER A 59 2.35 -1.41 -2.97
N GLY A 60 2.72 -0.22 -2.50
CA GLY A 60 2.68 1.03 -3.25
C GLY A 60 1.41 1.84 -3.05
N VAL A 61 0.42 1.36 -2.28
CA VAL A 61 -0.82 2.10 -2.02
C VAL A 61 -0.50 3.49 -1.44
N PRO A 62 -0.98 4.58 -2.05
CA PRO A 62 -0.77 5.93 -1.54
C PRO A 62 -1.74 6.16 -0.38
N VAL A 63 -1.23 6.68 0.73
CA VAL A 63 -2.01 6.86 1.96
C VAL A 63 -1.88 8.27 2.52
N GLY A 64 -2.94 8.72 3.18
CA GLY A 64 -2.94 9.93 4.01
C GLY A 64 -3.35 9.58 5.44
N LYS A 65 -2.85 10.37 6.40
CA LYS A 65 -3.14 10.19 7.82
C LYS A 65 -4.42 10.93 8.18
N MET A 66 -5.41 10.23 8.74
CA MET A 66 -6.61 10.86 9.27
C MET A 66 -6.29 11.61 10.56
N THR A 67 -6.71 12.87 10.65
CA THR A 67 -6.39 13.75 11.79
C THR A 67 -7.03 13.27 13.09
N ALA A 68 -8.27 12.78 13.02
CA ALA A 68 -9.04 12.41 14.21
C ALA A 68 -8.56 11.10 14.86
N SER A 69 -8.26 10.07 14.06
CA SER A 69 -7.89 8.75 14.56
C SER A 69 -6.39 8.49 14.59
N GLY A 70 -5.60 9.25 13.83
CA GLY A 70 -4.19 8.98 13.58
C GLY A 70 -3.92 7.75 12.71
N LEU A 71 -4.97 7.07 12.24
CA LEU A 71 -4.88 5.93 11.32
C LEU A 71 -4.73 6.41 9.87
N TYR A 72 -4.24 5.53 9.01
CA TYR A 72 -3.96 5.83 7.62
C TYR A 72 -5.01 5.19 6.71
N GLY A 73 -5.50 5.94 5.72
CA GLY A 73 -6.39 5.44 4.67
C GLY A 73 -5.87 5.83 3.29
N ALA A 74 -6.55 5.38 2.24
CA ALA A 74 -6.16 5.72 0.88
C ALA A 74 -6.15 7.24 0.70
N PHE A 75 -5.09 7.74 0.06
CA PHE A 75 -4.95 9.15 -0.30
C PHE A 75 -6.13 9.56 -1.19
N ASP A 76 -6.76 10.66 -0.82
CA ASP A 76 -7.97 11.15 -1.46
C ASP A 76 -7.95 12.68 -1.45
N PRO A 77 -7.56 13.34 -2.56
CA PRO A 77 -7.50 14.80 -2.67
C PRO A 77 -8.82 15.52 -2.37
N THR A 78 -9.95 14.80 -2.39
CA THR A 78 -11.29 15.37 -2.12
C THR A 78 -11.74 15.21 -0.68
N ALA A 79 -11.01 14.42 0.12
CA ALA A 79 -11.31 14.23 1.52
C ALA A 79 -11.05 15.50 2.35
N THR A 80 -11.64 15.53 3.55
CA THR A 80 -11.44 16.61 4.53
C THR A 80 -11.02 16.09 5.90
N ASP A 81 -10.74 14.79 6.00
CA ASP A 81 -10.42 14.08 7.24
C ASP A 81 -8.91 13.95 7.51
N GLY A 82 -8.07 14.48 6.63
CA GLY A 82 -6.61 14.39 6.64
C GLY A 82 -6.05 13.59 5.46
N ARG A 83 -6.85 12.70 4.85
CA ARG A 83 -6.42 11.88 3.70
C ARG A 83 -6.15 12.65 2.42
N GLN A 84 -6.57 13.90 2.33
CA GLN A 84 -6.22 14.82 1.25
C GLN A 84 -4.78 15.30 1.28
N ASN A 85 -4.08 15.06 2.39
CA ASN A 85 -2.65 15.29 2.49
C ASN A 85 -1.95 13.95 2.33
N LEU A 86 -1.22 13.78 1.23
CA LEU A 86 -0.46 12.55 0.99
C LEU A 86 0.59 12.42 2.10
N ALA A 87 0.49 11.34 2.87
CA ALA A 87 1.53 11.00 3.82
C ALA A 87 2.69 10.33 3.09
N CYS A 88 2.44 9.19 2.41
CA CYS A 88 3.39 8.49 1.53
C CYS A 88 2.81 7.16 1.00
N HIS A 89 3.64 6.16 0.65
CA HIS A 89 3.22 4.89 0.04
C HIS A 89 3.52 3.69 0.95
N VAL A 90 2.63 2.70 0.96
CA VAL A 90 2.83 1.43 1.67
C VAL A 90 4.01 0.66 1.04
N PHE A 91 5.10 0.46 1.77
CA PHE A 91 6.34 -0.09 1.23
C PHE A 91 6.26 -1.59 0.89
N ALA A 92 5.69 -2.37 1.80
CA ALA A 92 5.56 -3.82 1.66
C ALA A 92 4.09 -4.20 1.76
N GLU A 93 3.73 -5.26 1.04
CA GLU A 93 2.41 -5.86 1.19
C GLU A 93 2.13 -6.18 2.66
N ALA A 94 0.94 -5.81 3.14
CA ALA A 94 0.51 -6.07 4.51
C ALA A 94 -0.62 -7.09 4.51
N LEU A 95 -0.37 -8.25 5.12
CA LEU A 95 -1.37 -9.31 5.26
C LEU A 95 -2.34 -9.00 6.39
N PHE A 96 -3.61 -9.35 6.19
CA PHE A 96 -4.65 -9.17 7.19
C PHE A 96 -5.73 -10.24 7.12
N ALA A 97 -6.29 -10.57 8.28
CA ALA A 97 -7.45 -11.45 8.37
C ALA A 97 -8.69 -10.73 7.79
N PRO A 98 -9.63 -11.42 7.13
CA PRO A 98 -10.78 -10.77 6.48
C PRO A 98 -11.65 -9.85 7.37
N SER A 99 -11.66 -10.08 8.69
CA SER A 99 -12.40 -9.24 9.66
C SER A 99 -11.56 -8.14 10.32
N ALA A 100 -10.27 -8.05 10.00
CA ALA A 100 -9.39 -7.03 10.58
C ALA A 100 -9.74 -5.66 10.02
N THR A 101 -9.98 -4.71 10.92
CA THR A 101 -10.26 -3.31 10.58
C THR A 101 -9.00 -2.44 10.61
N LYS A 102 -7.95 -2.91 11.30
CA LYS A 102 -6.67 -2.22 11.45
C LYS A 102 -5.52 -3.13 11.12
N VAL A 103 -4.56 -2.64 10.34
CA VAL A 103 -3.44 -3.44 9.84
C VAL A 103 -2.15 -2.64 9.93
N PRO A 104 -1.11 -3.16 10.61
CA PRO A 104 0.20 -2.51 10.61
C PRO A 104 0.84 -2.62 9.23
N ALA A 105 1.46 -1.54 8.77
CA ALA A 105 2.18 -1.51 7.50
C ALA A 105 3.44 -0.65 7.61
N ALA A 106 4.41 -0.91 6.73
CA ALA A 106 5.58 -0.08 6.57
C ALA A 106 5.28 1.04 5.57
N LEU A 107 5.59 2.29 5.91
CA LEU A 107 5.45 3.47 5.06
C LEU A 107 6.83 3.85 4.49
N LEU A 108 6.94 3.93 3.16
CA LEU A 108 8.09 4.53 2.50
C LEU A 108 7.89 6.04 2.44
N TRP A 109 8.51 6.77 3.37
CA TRP A 109 8.34 8.22 3.45
C TRP A 109 9.28 9.00 2.52
N HIS A 110 10.42 8.43 2.11
CA HIS A 110 11.41 9.09 1.25
C HIS A 110 11.87 8.18 0.10
N GLY A 111 12.05 8.72 -1.11
CA GLY A 111 12.48 7.94 -2.28
C GLY A 111 11.92 8.42 -3.63
N VAL A 112 11.86 7.49 -4.61
CA VAL A 112 11.37 7.75 -5.96
C VAL A 112 10.30 6.73 -6.36
N VAL A 113 9.17 7.22 -6.90
CA VAL A 113 7.98 6.43 -7.23
C VAL A 113 7.61 6.60 -8.71
N VAL A 114 7.32 5.49 -9.39
CA VAL A 114 6.74 5.50 -10.74
C VAL A 114 5.24 5.72 -10.64
N ALA A 115 4.76 6.93 -10.93
CA ALA A 115 3.36 7.31 -10.66
C ALA A 115 2.35 6.42 -11.41
N SER A 116 2.68 6.02 -12.64
CA SER A 116 1.83 5.17 -13.48
C SER A 116 1.69 3.72 -13.01
N LYS A 117 2.49 3.30 -12.01
CA LYS A 117 2.49 1.94 -11.44
C LYS A 117 1.95 1.90 -10.02
N VAL A 118 1.54 3.04 -9.46
CA VAL A 118 0.93 3.11 -8.13
C VAL A 118 -0.45 2.42 -8.14
N PRO A 119 -0.73 1.46 -7.24
CA PRO A 119 -2.05 0.86 -7.11
C PRO A 119 -3.12 1.89 -6.79
N GLY A 120 -4.23 1.88 -7.52
CA GLY A 120 -5.27 2.90 -7.43
C GLY A 120 -4.96 4.21 -8.15
N GLY A 121 -3.75 4.34 -8.69
CA GLY A 121 -3.28 5.55 -9.35
C GLY A 121 -2.96 6.66 -8.37
N ILE A 122 -2.29 7.69 -8.89
CA ILE A 122 -2.04 8.93 -8.17
C ILE A 122 -1.92 10.06 -9.19
N ASP A 123 -2.44 11.23 -8.84
CA ASP A 123 -2.15 12.50 -9.52
C ASP A 123 -1.10 13.25 -8.70
N PRO A 124 0.18 13.26 -9.12
CA PRO A 124 1.25 13.95 -8.37
C PRO A 124 1.00 15.45 -8.21
N THR A 125 0.17 16.07 -9.04
CA THR A 125 -0.16 17.50 -8.92
C THR A 125 -1.06 17.81 -7.71
N LYS A 126 -1.68 16.77 -7.13
CA LYS A 126 -2.50 16.87 -5.91
C LYS A 126 -1.71 16.50 -4.65
N ALA A 127 -0.50 15.98 -4.79
CA ALA A 127 0.37 15.68 -3.66
C ALA A 127 1.07 16.96 -3.20
N THR A 128 0.63 17.51 -2.07
CA THR A 128 1.29 18.69 -1.47
C THR A 128 2.70 18.32 -1.01
N PRO A 129 3.75 19.07 -1.42
CA PRO A 129 5.11 18.85 -0.93
C PRO A 129 5.21 19.03 0.59
N SER A 130 6.11 18.29 1.23
CA SER A 130 6.47 18.54 2.63
C SER A 130 7.19 19.88 2.77
N VAL A 131 7.01 20.55 3.92
CA VAL A 131 7.66 21.82 4.26
C VAL A 131 9.19 21.71 4.31
N THR A 132 9.72 20.51 4.50
CA THR A 132 11.17 20.20 4.51
C THR A 132 11.70 19.87 3.12
N GLY A 133 10.87 19.98 2.08
CA GLY A 133 11.18 19.61 0.70
C GLY A 133 10.52 18.29 0.26
N PRO A 134 10.58 17.97 -1.05
CA PRO A 134 9.91 16.80 -1.61
C PRO A 134 10.52 15.51 -1.05
N GLN A 135 9.70 14.75 -0.31
CA GLN A 135 10.13 13.48 0.26
C GLN A 135 10.08 12.35 -0.77
N ILE A 136 9.04 12.37 -1.63
CA ILE A 136 8.92 11.45 -2.75
C ILE A 136 9.04 12.24 -4.05
N ARG A 137 9.93 11.78 -4.92
CA ARG A 137 9.96 12.22 -6.32
C ARG A 137 9.13 11.27 -7.18
N TYR A 138 8.26 11.81 -8.03
CA TYR A 138 7.54 11.03 -9.02
C TYR A 138 8.24 11.04 -10.38
N VAL A 139 8.23 9.89 -11.06
CA VAL A 139 8.69 9.68 -12.44
C VAL A 139 7.65 8.93 -13.27
#